data_AF-A0AAV7LEE0-F1
#
_entry.id   AF-A0AAV7LEE0-F1
#
_cell.length_a   1.000
_cell.length_b   1.000
_cell.length_c   1.000
_cell.angle_alpha   90.00
_cell.angle_beta   90.00
_cell.angle_gamma   90.00
#
_symmetry.space_group_name_H-M   'P 1'
#
loop_
_entity.id
_entity.type
_entity.pdbx_description
1 polymer ?
#
loop_
_entity_poly.entity_id
_entity_poly.type
_entity_poly.pdbx_seq_one_letter_code
_entity_poly.pdbx_strand_id
1 'polypeptide(L)' 'MARASGERAPSFTSEELEKLVDGVLPQYTLLYGPPDKQVSAHRKKDIWRAIAKDVRTLGVYHRRSTHCWKRWEDIHRWSK' A
#
# COMPACT_ATOMS: atom_id res chain seq x y z
N MET A 1 -19.21 -28.00 15.35
CA MET A 1 -18.43 -26.91 15.99
C MET A 1 -18.24 -25.80 14.96
N ALA A 2 -18.66 -24.59 15.29
CA ALA A 2 -18.98 -23.49 14.37
C ALA A 2 -17.80 -22.99 13.50
N ARG A 3 -18.05 -22.80 12.19
CA ARG A 3 -17.25 -21.92 11.32
C ARG A 3 -17.90 -20.54 11.33
N ALA A 4 -17.41 -19.63 12.17
CA ALA A 4 -17.60 -18.19 12.00
C ALA A 4 -16.71 -17.43 12.98
N SER A 5 -15.70 -16.74 12.46
CA SER A 5 -15.26 -15.42 12.95
C SER A 5 -14.39 -14.86 11.84
N GLY A 6 -14.93 -13.91 11.08
CA GLY A 6 -14.15 -13.18 10.08
C GLY A 6 -13.09 -12.35 10.80
N GLU A 7 -11.91 -12.91 10.98
CA GLU A 7 -10.75 -12.17 11.45
C GLU A 7 -10.46 -11.09 10.40
N ARG A 8 -10.88 -9.86 10.71
CA ARG A 8 -10.47 -8.69 9.94
C ARG A 8 -8.96 -8.71 9.90
N ALA A 9 -8.38 -8.56 8.71
CA ALA A 9 -6.93 -8.48 8.56
C ALA A 9 -6.38 -7.48 9.60
N PRO A 10 -5.30 -7.82 10.32
CA PRO A 10 -4.77 -6.94 11.35
C PRO A 10 -4.48 -5.55 10.76
N SER A 11 -4.64 -4.52 11.57
CA SER A 11 -4.26 -3.16 11.19
C SER A 11 -2.80 -3.12 10.75
N PHE A 12 -2.47 -2.18 9.87
CA PHE A 12 -1.06 -1.93 9.54
C PHE A 12 -0.34 -1.45 10.81
N THR A 13 0.79 -2.06 11.13
CA THR A 13 1.67 -1.62 12.21
C THR A 13 2.34 -0.29 11.83
N SER A 14 2.88 0.43 12.81
CA SER A 14 3.60 1.68 12.55
C SER A 14 4.77 1.48 11.57
N GLU A 15 5.54 0.41 11.74
CA GLU A 15 6.66 0.07 10.84
C GLU A 15 6.18 -0.25 9.40
N GLU A 16 5.08 -1.01 9.25
CA GLU A 16 4.48 -1.25 7.94
C GLU A 16 4.00 0.05 7.27
N LEU A 17 3.51 1.02 8.06
CA LEU A 17 3.05 2.33 7.57
C LEU A 17 4.22 3.23 7.17
N GLU A 18 5.25 3.31 7.98
CA GLU A 18 6.47 4.06 7.66
C GLU A 18 7.06 3.54 6.36
N LYS A 19 7.19 2.22 6.21
CA LYS A 19 7.71 1.61 4.98
C LYS A 19 6.82 1.83 3.76
N LEU A 20 5.50 1.83 3.98
CA LEU A 20 4.53 2.18 2.94
C LEU A 20 4.74 3.63 2.48
N VAL A 21 4.86 4.57 3.41
CA VAL A 21 5.06 6.00 3.12
C VAL A 21 6.40 6.22 2.42
N ASP A 22 7.49 5.66 2.95
CA ASP A 22 8.84 5.73 2.37
C ASP A 22 8.90 5.16 0.95
N GLY A 23 8.13 4.12 0.67
CA GLY A 23 8.03 3.55 -0.67
C GLY A 23 7.22 4.41 -1.63
N VAL A 24 6.17 5.07 -1.15
CA VAL A 24 5.24 5.86 -1.98
C VAL A 24 5.78 7.25 -2.27
N LEU A 25 6.39 7.95 -1.30
CA LEU A 25 6.84 9.34 -1.46
C LEU A 25 7.76 9.56 -2.67
N PRO A 26 8.80 8.74 -2.92
CA PRO A 26 9.67 8.90 -4.09
C PRO A 26 8.94 8.64 -5.41
N GLN A 27 7.83 7.91 -5.38
CA GLN A 27 7.06 7.48 -6.53
C GLN A 27 5.74 8.27 -6.68
N TYR A 28 5.50 9.25 -5.80
CA TYR A 28 4.24 9.97 -5.72
C TYR A 28 3.89 10.67 -7.03
N THR A 29 4.86 11.35 -7.65
CA THR A 29 4.66 12.01 -8.95
C THR A 29 4.30 11.02 -10.07
N LEU A 30 4.85 9.80 -10.03
CA LEU A 30 4.56 8.76 -11.03
C LEU A 30 3.16 8.15 -10.83
N LEU A 31 2.68 8.12 -9.60
CA LEU A 31 1.39 7.54 -9.22
C LEU A 31 0.23 8.56 -9.35
N TYR A 32 0.45 9.77 -8.84
CA TYR A 32 -0.55 10.81 -8.57
C TYR A 32 -0.18 12.20 -9.11
N GLY A 33 0.95 12.34 -9.81
CA GLY A 33 1.33 13.60 -10.47
C GLY A 33 0.42 13.95 -11.65
N PRO A 34 0.73 15.00 -12.41
CA PRO A 34 -0.05 15.37 -13.59
C PRO A 34 0.05 14.29 -14.69
N PRO A 35 -0.92 14.20 -15.62
CA PRO A 35 -1.03 13.08 -16.58
C PRO A 35 0.23 12.83 -17.41
N ASP A 36 1.00 13.88 -17.71
CA ASP A 36 2.26 13.85 -18.45
C ASP A 36 3.44 13.22 -17.66
N LYS A 37 3.34 13.17 -16.32
CA LYS A 37 4.32 12.53 -15.43
C LYS A 37 3.86 11.17 -14.91
N GLN A 38 2.58 10.83 -15.06
CA GLN A 38 2.07 9.55 -14.60
C GLN A 38 2.56 8.40 -15.48
N VAL A 39 2.93 7.30 -14.83
CA VAL A 39 3.27 6.08 -15.54
C VAL A 39 2.02 5.30 -15.93
N SER A 40 2.16 4.40 -16.90
CA SER A 40 1.08 3.51 -17.35
C SER A 40 0.50 2.69 -16.18
N ALA A 41 -0.77 2.29 -16.31
CA ALA A 41 -1.44 1.48 -15.28
C ALA A 41 -0.69 0.17 -14.96
N HIS A 42 0.00 -0.41 -15.93
CA HIS A 42 0.87 -1.57 -15.72
C HIS A 42 2.03 -1.23 -14.78
N ARG A 43 2.74 -0.12 -15.06
CA ARG A 43 3.87 0.31 -14.24
C ARG A 43 3.44 0.71 -12.83
N LYS A 44 2.26 1.32 -12.67
CA LYS A 44 1.68 1.58 -11.33
C LYS A 44 1.50 0.30 -10.53
N LYS A 45 1.03 -0.78 -11.17
CA LYS A 45 0.88 -2.10 -10.50
C LYS A 45 2.24 -2.66 -10.05
N ASP A 46 3.29 -2.48 -10.85
CA ASP A 46 4.64 -2.92 -10.49
C ASP A 46 5.21 -2.13 -9.33
N ILE A 47 5.02 -0.80 -9.32
CA ILE A 47 5.39 0.08 -8.20
C ILE A 47 4.73 -0.42 -6.91
N TRP A 48 3.41 -0.63 -6.92
CA TRP A 48 2.70 -1.13 -5.74
C TRP A 48 3.10 -2.56 -5.35
N ARG A 49 3.52 -3.39 -6.31
CA ARG A 49 4.04 -4.73 -6.03
C ARG A 49 5.39 -4.65 -5.33
N ALA A 50 6.27 -3.74 -5.76
CA ALA A 50 7.56 -3.50 -5.12
C ALA A 50 7.37 -2.99 -3.68
N ILE A 51 6.55 -1.97 -3.48
CA ILE A 51 6.24 -1.43 -2.14
C ILE A 51 5.67 -2.53 -1.23
N ALA A 52 4.73 -3.34 -1.72
CA ALA A 52 4.16 -4.43 -0.93
C ALA A 52 5.16 -5.55 -0.59
N LYS A 53 6.20 -5.75 -1.43
CA LYS A 53 7.28 -6.68 -1.14
C LYS A 53 8.09 -6.19 0.06
N ASP A 54 8.40 -4.89 0.08
CA ASP A 54 9.18 -4.27 1.17
C ASP A 54 8.37 -4.18 2.47
N VAL A 55 7.09 -3.86 2.40
CA VAL A 55 6.21 -3.87 3.60
C VAL A 55 6.10 -5.29 4.17
N ARG A 56 6.06 -6.32 3.32
CA ARG A 56 5.97 -7.71 3.76
C ARG A 56 7.19 -8.15 4.57
N THR A 57 8.37 -7.59 4.36
CA THR A 57 9.55 -8.00 5.13
C THR A 57 9.46 -7.61 6.61
N LEU A 58 8.55 -6.70 6.97
CA LEU A 58 8.38 -6.18 8.34
C LEU A 58 7.25 -6.88 9.11
N GLY A 59 6.29 -7.47 8.40
CA GLY A 59 5.05 -7.95 8.99
C GLY A 59 4.90 -9.47 8.98
N VAL A 60 4.22 -9.99 10.00
CA VAL A 60 3.76 -11.39 10.04
C VAL A 60 2.61 -11.62 9.05
N TYR A 61 1.84 -10.56 8.73
CA TYR A 61 0.71 -10.65 7.79
C TYR A 61 1.15 -10.36 6.35
N HIS A 62 0.77 -11.25 5.44
CA HIS A 62 1.10 -11.13 4.03
C HIS A 62 0.29 -10.02 3.34
N ARG A 63 0.79 -8.79 3.38
CA ARG A 63 0.22 -7.64 2.64
C ARG A 63 0.40 -7.82 1.12
N ARG A 64 -0.68 -7.58 0.38
CA ARG A 64 -0.67 -7.50 -1.09
C ARG A 64 -0.59 -6.03 -1.51
N SER A 65 -0.21 -5.79 -2.76
CA SER A 65 -0.21 -4.46 -3.38
C SER A 65 -1.55 -3.73 -3.22
N THR A 66 -2.66 -4.45 -3.34
CA THR A 66 -4.01 -3.90 -3.14
C THR A 66 -4.28 -3.44 -1.71
N HIS A 67 -3.70 -4.11 -0.70
CA HIS A 67 -3.84 -3.70 0.70
C HIS A 67 -3.06 -2.41 0.96
N CYS A 68 -1.84 -2.33 0.42
CA CYS A 68 -0.96 -1.16 0.52
C CYS A 68 -1.61 0.06 -0.16
N TRP A 69 -2.12 -0.12 -1.38
CA TRP A 69 -2.81 0.93 -2.10
C TRP A 69 -4.05 1.44 -1.35
N LYS A 70 -4.94 0.54 -0.91
CA LYS A 70 -6.12 0.94 -0.12
C LYS A 70 -5.74 1.70 1.14
N ARG A 71 -4.72 1.21 1.86
CA ARG A 71 -4.26 1.86 3.08
C ARG A 71 -3.68 3.25 2.81
N TRP A 72 -2.93 3.42 1.72
CA TRP A 72 -2.44 4.72 1.30
C TRP A 72 -3.58 5.67 0.91
N GLU A 73 -4.57 5.21 0.14
CA GLU A 73 -5.76 6.00 -0.20
C GLU A 73 -6.51 6.43 1.06
N ASP A 74 -6.64 5.55 2.06
CA ASP A 74 -7.21 5.92 3.36
C ASP A 74 -6.38 7.01 4.04
N ILE A 75 -5.05 6.92 4.09
CA ILE A 75 -4.21 7.96 4.70
C ILE A 75 -4.31 9.29 3.93
N HIS A 76 -4.22 9.22 2.60
CA HIS A 76 -4.25 10.37 1.72
C HIS A 76 -5.60 11.10 1.77
N ARG A 77 -6.70 10.35 1.82
CA ARG A 77 -8.06 10.90 1.92
C ARG A 77 -8.30 11.67 3.22
N TRP A 78 -7.69 11.26 4.33
CA TRP A 78 -7.83 11.93 5.63
C TRP A 78 -6.84 13.08 5.83
N SER A 79 -5.85 13.21 4.94
CA SER A 79 -4.85 14.28 4.95
C SER A 79 -5.26 15.50 4.11
N LYS A 80 -6.48 15.52 3.56
CA LYS A 80 -7.08 16.65 2.82
C LYS A 80 -8.08 17.40 3.69
#